data_AF-A0A0F0CCH4-F1
#
_entry.id   AF-A0A0F0CCH4-F1
#
_cell.length_a   1.000
_cell.length_b   1.000
_cell.length_c   1.000
_cell.angle_alpha   90.00
_cell.angle_beta   90.00
_cell.angle_gamma   90.00
#
_symmetry.space_group_name_H-M   'P 1'
#
loop_
_entity.id
_entity.type
_entity.pdbx_description
1 polymer ?
#
loop_
_entity_poly.entity_id
_entity_poly.type
_entity_poly.pdbx_seq_one_letter_code
_entity_poly.pdbx_strand_id
1 'polypeptide(L)'
;MNVGSGKMSGNPITKEEMDAFKKTIHIGDKVKYSEKVPRDDGISGLKVVKTEMEISGIYKYFVTLEAGKMHRSLTWPELLISKKPGRSGKRNRKAADERERSRIIMELYKSGISRMRISEETGYSYSTVTQIISIHTRKRRPCYPEIIKLREQGFTLKEIAMKIGASQTTVQRICSGMK
;
A
#
# COMPACT_ATOMS: atom_id res chain seq x y z
N MET A 1 -13.18 -7.79 36.29
CA MET A 1 -12.16 -7.42 35.27
C MET A 1 -12.79 -7.60 33.90
N ASN A 2 -12.88 -6.52 33.13
CA ASN A 2 -13.73 -6.38 31.95
C ASN A 2 -12.99 -6.90 30.70
N VAL A 3 -13.41 -8.04 30.16
CA VAL A 3 -12.81 -8.63 28.95
C VAL A 3 -13.52 -8.04 27.74
N GLY A 4 -12.96 -6.95 27.20
CA GLY A 4 -13.49 -6.25 26.04
C GLY A 4 -13.58 -7.16 24.82
N SER A 5 -14.81 -7.58 24.50
CA SER A 5 -15.16 -8.35 23.31
C SER A 5 -14.92 -7.51 22.05
N GLY A 6 -13.75 -7.67 21.43
CA GLY A 6 -13.47 -7.12 20.11
C GLY A 6 -14.32 -7.84 19.06
N LYS A 7 -15.40 -7.20 18.60
CA LYS A 7 -16.23 -7.67 17.48
C LYS A 7 -15.35 -7.98 16.27
N MET A 8 -15.14 -9.26 15.97
CA MET A 8 -14.49 -9.73 14.74
C MET A 8 -15.52 -9.68 13.61
N SER A 9 -15.55 -8.58 12.87
CA SER A 9 -16.27 -8.50 11.58
C SER A 9 -15.47 -9.26 10.52
N GLY A 10 -15.75 -10.55 10.37
CA GLY A 10 -15.23 -11.40 9.30
C GLY A 10 -16.22 -12.54 9.06
N ASN A 11 -16.38 -12.96 7.81
CA ASN A 11 -17.23 -14.11 7.47
C ASN A 11 -16.89 -15.29 8.40
N PRO A 12 -17.90 -15.98 8.96
CA PRO A 12 -17.65 -17.12 9.86
C PRO A 12 -16.83 -18.17 9.12
N ILE A 13 -15.76 -18.64 9.75
CA ILE A 13 -14.93 -19.72 9.21
C ILE A 13 -15.81 -20.96 9.15
N THR A 14 -15.96 -21.53 7.95
CA THR A 14 -16.79 -22.73 7.76
C THR A 14 -16.07 -23.99 8.27
N LYS A 15 -16.84 -25.02 8.64
CA LYS A 15 -16.28 -26.30 9.12
C LYS A 15 -15.42 -26.99 8.04
N GLU A 16 -15.84 -26.90 6.79
CA GLU A 16 -15.12 -27.44 5.63
C GLU A 16 -13.75 -26.75 5.42
N GLU A 17 -13.70 -25.41 5.54
CA GLU A 17 -12.44 -24.66 5.50
C GLU A 17 -11.48 -25.09 6.62
N MET A 18 -11.99 -25.37 7.83
CA MET A 18 -11.18 -25.85 8.96
C MET A 18 -10.65 -27.26 8.75
N ASP A 19 -11.49 -28.18 8.27
CA ASP A 19 -11.10 -29.56 8.06
C ASP A 19 -10.10 -29.70 6.91
N ALA A 20 -10.27 -28.90 5.84
CA ALA A 20 -9.26 -28.79 4.78
C ALA A 20 -7.94 -28.23 5.32
N PHE A 21 -8.00 -27.16 6.12
CA PHE A 21 -6.80 -26.52 6.67
C PHE A 21 -6.00 -27.44 7.60
N LYS A 22 -6.67 -28.20 8.48
CA LYS A 22 -6.02 -29.17 9.37
C LYS A 22 -5.20 -30.22 8.62
N LYS A 23 -5.65 -30.65 7.44
CA LYS A 23 -4.93 -31.63 6.59
C LYS A 23 -3.68 -31.04 5.92
N THR A 24 -3.60 -29.72 5.79
CA THR A 24 -2.46 -29.04 5.14
C THR A 24 -1.31 -28.73 6.09
N ILE A 25 -1.55 -28.82 7.40
CA ILE A 25 -0.61 -28.40 8.44
C ILE A 25 0.15 -29.61 8.99
N HIS A 26 1.48 -29.51 8.98
CA HIS A 26 2.38 -30.53 9.48
C HIS A 26 3.36 -29.97 10.51
N ILE A 27 3.89 -30.85 11.37
CA ILE A 27 4.95 -30.49 12.31
C ILE A 27 6.20 -30.08 11.51
N GLY A 28 6.82 -28.96 11.89
CA GLY A 28 7.92 -28.33 11.16
C GLY A 28 7.50 -27.24 10.17
N ASP A 29 6.20 -27.06 9.91
CA ASP A 29 5.75 -25.97 9.03
C ASP A 29 6.04 -24.59 9.64
N LYS A 30 6.54 -23.68 8.81
CA LYS A 30 6.77 -22.27 9.19
C LYS A 30 5.49 -21.45 9.08
N VAL A 31 5.21 -20.69 10.12
CA VAL A 31 4.03 -19.85 10.29
C VAL A 31 4.45 -18.43 10.67
N LYS A 32 3.87 -17.43 10.00
CA LYS A 32 4.06 -16.02 10.36
C LYS A 32 3.07 -15.64 11.46
N TYR A 33 3.55 -15.64 12.69
CA TYR A 33 2.80 -15.17 13.85
C TYR A 33 2.92 -13.64 13.98
N SER A 34 1.83 -12.98 14.38
CA SER A 34 1.84 -11.54 14.63
C SER A 34 1.26 -11.20 15.98
N GLU A 35 2.01 -10.47 16.80
CA GLU A 35 1.63 -10.07 18.15
C GLU A 35 1.64 -8.56 18.29
N LYS A 36 0.70 -8.01 19.07
CA LYS A 36 0.69 -6.61 19.45
C LYS A 36 1.47 -6.44 20.74
N VAL A 37 2.59 -5.75 20.67
CA VAL A 37 3.44 -5.43 21.83
C VAL A 37 3.35 -3.94 22.16
N PRO A 38 3.49 -3.53 23.43
CA PRO A 38 3.65 -2.14 23.79
C PRO A 38 4.81 -1.49 23.03
N ARG A 39 4.65 -0.21 22.71
CA ARG A 39 5.72 0.60 22.16
C ARG A 39 6.64 1.08 23.28
N ASP A 40 7.95 0.96 23.05
CA ASP A 40 9.01 1.37 23.99
C ASP A 40 9.70 2.68 23.56
N ASP A 41 9.11 3.39 22.58
CA ASP A 41 9.64 4.63 21.99
C ASP A 41 9.04 5.90 22.64
N GLY A 42 8.39 5.76 23.81
CA GLY A 42 7.70 6.85 24.50
C GLY A 42 6.39 7.30 23.82
N ILE A 43 5.97 6.65 22.73
CA ILE A 43 4.72 6.95 22.02
C ILE A 43 3.64 5.97 22.48
N SER A 44 2.52 6.49 22.99
CA SER A 44 1.36 5.67 23.35
C SER A 44 0.86 4.82 22.17
N GLY A 45 0.64 3.53 22.41
CA GLY A 45 0.06 2.60 21.43
C GLY A 45 0.74 1.23 21.38
N LEU A 46 0.23 0.37 20.49
CA LEU A 46 0.74 -0.99 20.26
C LEU A 46 1.46 -1.07 18.92
N LYS A 47 2.61 -1.74 18.88
CA LYS A 47 3.31 -2.13 17.65
C LYS A 47 2.97 -3.58 17.32
N VAL A 48 2.71 -3.87 16.04
CA VAL A 48 2.57 -5.25 15.58
C VAL A 48 3.96 -5.77 15.22
N VAL A 49 4.42 -6.79 15.93
CA VAL A 49 5.64 -7.54 15.61
C VAL A 49 5.25 -8.80 14.87
N LYS A 50 5.97 -9.13 13.80
CA LYS A 50 5.78 -10.36 13.03
C LYS A 50 6.99 -11.24 13.22
N THR A 51 6.76 -12.49 13.61
CA THR A 51 7.79 -13.48 13.87
C THR A 51 7.47 -14.74 13.09
N GLU A 52 8.47 -15.33 12.47
CA GLU A 52 8.32 -16.65 11.86
C GLU A 52 8.57 -17.70 12.95
N MET A 53 7.62 -18.61 13.15
CA MET A 53 7.69 -19.68 14.15
C MET A 53 7.38 -21.02 13.47
N GLU A 54 7.95 -22.10 13.98
CA GLU A 54 7.77 -23.46 13.48
C GLU A 54 6.72 -24.19 14.31
N ILE A 55 5.90 -25.02 13.66
CA ILE A 55 4.92 -25.85 14.38
C ILE A 55 5.66 -26.98 15.08
N SER A 56 5.66 -26.96 16.42
CA SER A 56 6.31 -28.00 17.24
C SER A 56 5.35 -29.11 17.66
N GLY A 57 4.04 -28.84 17.68
CA GLY A 57 3.05 -29.81 18.14
C GLY A 57 1.65 -29.52 17.62
N ILE A 58 0.92 -30.58 17.29
CA ILE A 58 -0.45 -30.51 16.75
C ILE A 58 -1.38 -31.25 17.70
N TYR A 59 -2.38 -30.53 18.22
CA TYR A 59 -3.37 -31.07 19.15
C TYR A 59 -4.78 -30.87 18.60
N LYS A 60 -5.75 -31.56 19.23
CA LYS A 60 -7.14 -31.58 18.80
C LYS A 60 -7.75 -30.18 18.62
N TYR A 61 -7.39 -29.23 19.49
CA TYR A 61 -7.97 -27.89 19.52
C TYR A 61 -6.97 -26.75 19.27
N PHE A 62 -5.67 -27.00 19.42
CA PHE A 62 -4.62 -26.00 19.30
C PHE A 62 -3.35 -26.60 18.70
N VAL A 63 -2.43 -25.72 18.31
CA VAL A 63 -1.13 -26.02 17.72
C VAL A 63 -0.09 -25.23 18.50
N THR A 64 1.03 -25.85 18.84
CA THR A 64 2.16 -25.18 19.48
C THR A 64 3.16 -24.73 18.43
N LEU A 65 3.67 -23.52 18.62
CA LEU A 65 4.64 -22.83 17.78
C LEU A 65 5.90 -22.54 18.58
N GLU A 66 7.05 -22.72 17.95
CA GLU A 66 8.36 -22.51 18.55
C GLU A 66 9.26 -21.65 17.67
N ALA A 67 9.97 -20.71 18.30
CA ALA A 67 11.03 -19.92 17.68
C ALA A 67 12.14 -19.69 18.70
N GLY A 68 13.18 -20.52 18.67
CA GLY A 68 14.24 -20.50 19.68
C GLY A 68 13.71 -20.83 21.07
N LYS A 69 13.79 -19.87 22.01
CA LYS A 69 13.27 -20.03 23.39
C LYS A 69 11.80 -19.64 23.55
N MET A 70 11.15 -19.17 22.48
CA MET A 70 9.79 -18.63 22.52
C MET A 70 8.77 -19.70 22.10
N HIS A 71 7.85 -20.04 23.01
CA HIS A 71 6.76 -20.99 22.75
C HIS A 71 5.41 -20.25 22.74
N ARG A 72 4.55 -20.55 21.78
CA ARG A 72 3.19 -20.01 21.68
C ARG A 72 2.20 -21.12 21.36
N SER A 73 0.99 -21.02 21.87
CA SER A 73 -0.12 -21.92 21.51
C SER A 73 -1.17 -21.12 20.76
N LEU A 74 -1.60 -21.61 19.60
CA LEU A 74 -2.67 -21.03 18.80
C LEU A 74 -3.79 -22.02 18.59
N THR A 75 -5.03 -21.54 18.63
CA THR A 75 -6.16 -22.33 18.19
C THR A 75 -6.17 -22.47 16.66
N TRP A 76 -6.83 -23.52 16.14
CA TRP A 76 -6.97 -23.73 14.69
C TRP A 76 -7.53 -22.52 13.92
N PRO A 77 -8.55 -21.80 14.43
CA PRO A 77 -9.04 -20.57 13.79
C PRO A 77 -8.00 -19.45 13.74
N GLU A 78 -7.25 -19.22 14.82
CA GLU A 78 -6.20 -18.20 14.88
C GLU A 78 -5.06 -18.51 13.90
N LEU A 79 -4.69 -19.79 13.81
CA LEU A 79 -3.68 -20.27 12.86
C LEU A 79 -4.13 -20.12 11.40
N LEU A 80 -5.42 -20.34 11.11
CA LEU A 80 -5.95 -20.09 9.77
C LEU A 80 -5.92 -18.60 9.42
N ILE A 81 -6.29 -17.73 10.37
CA ILE A 81 -6.30 -16.27 10.15
C ILE A 81 -4.88 -15.75 9.88
N SER A 82 -3.86 -16.29 10.54
CA SER A 82 -2.46 -15.90 10.31
C SER A 82 -1.90 -16.38 8.96
N LYS A 83 -2.34 -17.56 8.48
CA LYS A 83 -1.99 -18.10 7.15
C LYS A 83 -2.76 -17.46 6.00
N LYS A 84 -3.96 -16.92 6.22
CA LYS A 84 -4.71 -16.22 5.14
C LYS A 84 -3.81 -15.12 4.57
N PRO A 85 -3.56 -15.10 3.25
CA PRO A 85 -2.73 -14.06 2.66
C PRO A 85 -3.36 -12.73 3.03
N GLY A 86 -2.62 -11.93 3.79
CA GLY A 86 -3.05 -10.59 4.15
C GLY A 86 -3.47 -9.82 2.90
N ARG A 87 -4.25 -8.76 3.08
CA ARG A 87 -4.67 -7.83 2.03
C ARG A 87 -3.51 -7.36 1.10
N SER A 88 -2.25 -7.58 1.46
CA SER A 88 -1.05 -7.39 0.64
C SER A 88 -1.10 -8.13 -0.71
N GLY A 89 -1.59 -9.38 -0.77
CA GLY A 89 -1.67 -10.12 -2.04
C GLY A 89 -2.65 -9.47 -3.03
N LYS A 90 -3.81 -9.02 -2.55
CA LYS A 90 -4.79 -8.26 -3.35
C LYS A 90 -4.25 -6.89 -3.76
N ARG A 91 -3.47 -6.24 -2.90
CA ARG A 91 -2.88 -4.92 -3.17
C ARG A 91 -1.82 -4.99 -4.28
N ASN A 92 -0.99 -6.03 -4.29
CA ASN A 92 0.04 -6.21 -5.32
C ASN A 92 -0.55 -6.56 -6.69
N ARG A 93 -1.58 -7.40 -6.76
CA ARG A 93 -2.30 -7.67 -8.03
C ARG A 93 -2.93 -6.39 -8.59
N LYS A 94 -3.67 -5.66 -7.75
CA LYS A 94 -4.28 -4.38 -8.15
C LYS A 94 -3.24 -3.36 -8.65
N ALA A 95 -2.08 -3.29 -8.00
CA ALA A 95 -0.99 -2.40 -8.42
C ALA A 95 -0.31 -2.86 -9.72
N ALA A 96 -0.20 -4.17 -9.96
CA ALA A 96 0.32 -4.70 -11.23
C ALA A 96 -0.65 -4.42 -12.38
N ASP A 97 -1.95 -4.67 -12.17
CA ASP A 97 -3.00 -4.40 -13.15
C ASP A 97 -3.06 -2.90 -13.50
N GLU A 98 -2.87 -2.02 -12.51
CA GLU A 98 -2.86 -0.57 -12.72
C GLU A 98 -1.63 -0.08 -13.50
N ARG A 99 -0.46 -0.72 -13.31
CA ARG A 99 0.74 -0.43 -14.10
C ARG A 99 0.58 -0.88 -15.54
N GLU A 100 0.06 -2.08 -15.77
CA GLU A 100 -0.14 -2.62 -17.11
C GLU A 100 -1.14 -1.77 -17.90
N ARG A 101 -2.26 -1.43 -17.26
CA ARG A 101 -3.24 -0.48 -17.81
C ARG A 101 -2.61 0.85 -18.20
N SER A 102 -1.78 1.42 -17.31
CA SER A 102 -1.12 2.70 -17.56
C SER A 102 -0.15 2.62 -18.73
N ARG A 103 0.56 1.49 -18.87
CA ARG A 103 1.49 1.25 -19.97
C ARG A 103 0.78 1.22 -21.32
N ILE A 104 -0.28 0.41 -21.45
CA ILE A 104 -1.04 0.26 -22.70
C ILE A 104 -1.61 1.61 -23.16
N ILE A 105 -2.27 2.33 -22.24
CA ILE A 105 -2.88 3.65 -22.56
C ILE A 105 -1.81 4.66 -23.00
N MET A 106 -0.64 4.67 -22.35
CA MET A 106 0.44 5.60 -22.69
C MET A 106 1.14 5.25 -24.00
N GLU A 107 1.25 3.98 -24.36
CA GLU A 107 1.80 3.53 -25.63
C GLU A 107 0.94 4.00 -26.81
N LEU A 108 -0.38 3.77 -26.71
CA LEU A 108 -1.36 4.25 -27.70
C LEU A 108 -1.42 5.78 -27.77
N TYR A 109 -1.29 6.47 -26.64
CA TYR A 109 -1.23 7.92 -26.64
C TYR A 109 0.04 8.46 -27.32
N LYS A 110 1.18 7.81 -27.12
CA LYS A 110 2.45 8.18 -27.75
C LYS A 110 2.47 7.91 -29.25
N SER A 111 1.73 6.92 -29.73
CA SER A 111 1.54 6.69 -31.18
C SER A 111 0.58 7.68 -31.84
N GLY A 112 0.05 8.66 -31.09
CA GLY A 112 -0.77 9.76 -31.61
C GLY A 112 -2.27 9.46 -31.65
N ILE A 113 -2.72 8.35 -31.06
CA ILE A 113 -4.13 7.98 -31.03
C ILE A 113 -4.89 8.93 -30.09
N SER A 114 -6.08 9.37 -30.52
CA SER A 114 -6.92 10.27 -29.73
C SER A 114 -7.45 9.57 -28.47
N ARG A 115 -7.68 10.33 -27.39
CA ARG A 115 -8.19 9.80 -26.11
C ARG A 115 -9.49 9.00 -26.26
N MET A 116 -10.34 9.42 -27.20
CA MET A 116 -11.62 8.75 -27.49
C MET A 116 -11.39 7.39 -28.16
N ARG A 117 -10.52 7.34 -29.16
CA ARG A 117 -10.19 6.08 -29.85
C ARG A 117 -9.44 5.10 -28.93
N ILE A 118 -8.59 5.59 -28.03
CA ILE A 118 -7.96 4.75 -26.99
C ILE A 118 -9.04 4.13 -26.08
N SER A 119 -10.06 4.90 -25.70
CA SER A 119 -11.17 4.42 -24.86
C SER A 119 -11.94 3.29 -25.55
N GLU A 120 -12.22 3.45 -26.84
CA GLU A 120 -12.92 2.46 -27.67
C GLU A 120 -12.08 1.19 -27.87
N GLU A 121 -10.79 1.35 -28.19
CA GLU A 121 -9.89 0.24 -28.52
C GLU A 121 -9.47 -0.60 -27.30
N THR A 122 -9.36 0.04 -26.12
CA THR A 122 -8.95 -0.64 -24.88
C THR A 122 -10.13 -1.08 -24.01
N GLY A 123 -11.36 -0.62 -24.32
CA GLY A 123 -12.54 -0.83 -23.48
C GLY A 123 -12.51 -0.08 -22.13
N TYR A 124 -11.50 0.74 -21.87
CA TYR A 124 -11.43 1.56 -20.67
C TYR A 124 -12.29 2.82 -20.82
N SER A 125 -12.87 3.30 -19.72
CA SER A 125 -13.61 4.55 -19.72
C SER A 125 -12.75 5.74 -20.15
N TYR A 126 -13.35 6.67 -20.90
CA TYR A 126 -12.72 7.92 -21.33
C TYR A 126 -12.14 8.71 -20.14
N SER A 127 -12.84 8.71 -19.01
CA SER A 127 -12.39 9.34 -17.76
C SER A 127 -11.07 8.76 -17.26
N THR A 128 -10.89 7.44 -17.34
CA THR A 128 -9.65 6.83 -16.87
C THR A 128 -8.50 7.06 -17.83
N VAL A 129 -8.75 6.95 -19.14
CA VAL A 129 -7.76 7.30 -20.17
C VAL A 129 -7.25 8.72 -19.95
N THR A 130 -8.17 9.67 -19.74
CA THR A 130 -7.83 11.06 -19.45
C THR A 130 -7.02 11.21 -18.17
N GLN A 131 -7.41 10.53 -17.08
CA GLN A 131 -6.69 10.59 -15.81
C GLN A 131 -5.26 10.06 -15.94
N ILE A 132 -5.07 8.90 -16.56
CA ILE A 132 -3.75 8.26 -16.74
C ILE A 132 -2.84 9.15 -17.59
N ILE A 133 -3.33 9.61 -18.73
CA ILE A 133 -2.57 10.53 -19.59
C ILE A 133 -2.20 11.78 -18.81
N SER A 134 -3.17 12.39 -18.11
CA SER A 134 -2.93 13.62 -17.33
C SER A 134 -1.89 13.43 -16.23
N ILE A 135 -1.87 12.29 -15.53
CA ILE A 135 -0.85 12.00 -14.51
C ILE A 135 0.54 11.93 -15.15
N HIS A 136 0.66 11.27 -16.30
CA HIS A 136 1.94 11.05 -16.97
C HIS A 136 2.44 12.25 -17.77
N THR A 137 1.53 13.11 -18.28
CA THR A 137 1.88 14.32 -19.04
C THR A 137 1.87 15.58 -18.19
N ARG A 138 1.52 15.50 -16.91
CA ARG A 138 1.59 16.64 -16.00
C ARG A 138 3.05 17.11 -15.90
N LYS A 139 3.30 18.34 -16.36
CA LYS A 139 4.55 19.04 -16.06
C LYS A 139 4.73 19.08 -14.55
N ARG A 140 5.93 18.77 -14.06
CA ARG A 140 6.28 18.90 -12.65
C ARG A 140 5.88 20.30 -12.20
N ARG A 141 5.16 20.38 -11.07
CA ARG A 141 4.93 21.69 -10.44
C ARG A 141 6.29 22.28 -10.11
N PRO A 142 6.50 23.58 -10.34
CA PRO A 142 7.78 24.19 -10.06
C PRO A 142 8.13 24.00 -8.58
N CYS A 143 9.38 23.64 -8.32
CA CYS A 143 9.85 23.29 -6.99
C CYS A 143 9.93 24.55 -6.12
N TYR A 144 9.10 24.62 -5.07
CA TYR A 144 9.05 25.73 -4.10
C TYR A 144 10.44 26.19 -3.61
N PRO A 145 11.36 25.29 -3.19
CA PRO A 145 12.68 25.70 -2.72
C PRO A 145 13.59 26.30 -3.81
N GLU A 146 13.44 25.92 -5.08
CA GLU A 146 14.24 26.52 -6.17
C GLU A 146 13.76 27.94 -6.48
N ILE A 147 12.45 28.17 -6.47
CA ILE A 147 11.88 29.52 -6.64
C ILE A 147 12.32 30.45 -5.51
N ILE A 148 12.33 29.96 -4.26
CA ILE A 148 12.76 30.74 -3.09
C ILE A 148 14.23 31.10 -3.19
N LYS A 149 15.12 30.14 -3.47
CA LYS A 149 16.56 30.42 -3.61
C LYS A 149 16.84 31.45 -4.68
N LEU A 150 16.18 31.37 -5.84
CA LEU A 150 16.34 32.38 -6.89
C LEU A 150 15.79 33.74 -6.46
N ARG A 151 14.71 33.77 -5.66
CA ARG A 151 14.17 35.03 -5.13
C ARG A 151 15.10 35.67 -4.09
N GLU A 152 15.71 34.88 -3.22
CA GLU A 152 16.72 35.33 -2.25
C GLU A 152 18.00 35.82 -2.94
N GLN A 153 18.38 35.22 -4.08
CA GLN A 153 19.46 35.68 -4.95
C GLN A 153 19.15 36.99 -5.71
N GLY A 154 17.95 37.56 -5.54
CA GLY A 154 17.56 38.84 -6.13
C GLY A 154 16.98 38.76 -7.54
N PHE A 155 16.73 37.56 -8.10
CA PHE A 155 16.11 37.43 -9.42
C PHE A 155 14.66 37.94 -9.40
N THR A 156 14.26 38.58 -10.50
CA THR A 156 12.89 39.06 -10.68
C THR A 156 11.92 37.91 -10.94
N LEU A 157 10.64 38.12 -10.64
CA LEU A 157 9.58 37.13 -10.89
C LEU A 157 9.55 36.64 -12.35
N LYS A 158 9.90 37.52 -13.30
CA LYS A 158 9.95 37.22 -14.74
C LYS A 158 11.10 36.27 -15.08
N GLU A 159 12.28 36.52 -14.53
CA GLU A 159 13.47 35.69 -14.77
C GLU A 159 13.32 34.31 -14.15
N ILE A 160 12.76 34.24 -12.94
CA ILE A 160 12.48 32.97 -12.25
C ILE A 160 11.47 32.15 -13.07
N ALA A 161 10.41 32.79 -13.57
CA ALA A 161 9.38 32.14 -14.39
C ALA A 161 9.99 31.53 -15.68
N MET A 162 10.86 32.27 -16.36
CA MET A 162 11.56 31.78 -17.56
C MET A 162 12.51 30.62 -17.23
N LYS A 163 13.29 30.74 -16.14
CA LYS A 163 14.30 29.75 -15.74
C LYS A 163 13.70 28.41 -15.29
N ILE A 164 12.52 28.44 -14.67
CA ILE A 164 11.81 27.26 -14.16
C ILE A 164 10.74 26.75 -15.14
N GLY A 165 10.44 27.49 -16.21
CA GLY A 165 9.39 27.12 -17.16
C GLY A 165 7.99 27.16 -16.54
N ALA A 166 7.75 28.13 -15.65
CA ALA A 166 6.49 28.33 -14.94
C ALA A 166 5.86 29.67 -15.32
N SER A 167 4.57 29.85 -15.03
CA SER A 167 3.92 31.15 -15.21
C SER A 167 4.38 32.15 -14.14
N GLN A 168 4.48 33.44 -14.48
CA GLN A 168 4.79 34.49 -13.51
C GLN A 168 3.81 34.49 -12.32
N THR A 169 2.52 34.25 -12.59
CA THR A 169 1.48 34.08 -11.55
C THR A 169 1.77 32.93 -10.59
N THR A 170 2.38 31.84 -11.06
CA THR A 170 2.77 30.71 -10.19
C THR A 170 3.93 31.11 -9.28
N VAL A 171 4.94 31.79 -9.84
CA VAL A 171 6.10 32.28 -9.07
C VAL A 171 5.66 33.32 -8.04
N GLN A 172 4.78 34.26 -8.41
CA GLN A 172 4.26 35.29 -7.51
C GLN A 172 3.53 34.67 -6.32
N ARG A 173 2.61 33.72 -6.54
CA ARG A 173 1.92 33.02 -5.42
C ARG A 173 2.89 32.36 -4.45
N ILE A 174 3.96 31.77 -4.98
CA ILE A 174 4.98 31.09 -4.20
C ILE A 174 5.81 32.09 -3.38
N CYS A 175 6.23 33.20 -3.98
CA CYS A 175 6.96 34.26 -3.27
C CYS A 175 6.07 35.04 -2.28
N SER A 176 4.78 35.24 -2.56
CA SER A 176 3.86 35.96 -1.67
C SER A 176 3.50 35.18 -0.40
N GLY A 177 3.75 33.87 -0.37
CA GLY A 177 3.64 33.03 0.83
C GLY A 177 4.87 33.09 1.74
N MET A 178 5.92 33.82 1.36
CA MET A 178 7.08 34.11 2.20
C MET A 178 6.70 35.26 3.14
N LYS A 179 5.97 34.95 4.22
CA LYS A 179 5.81 35.83 5.39
C LYS A 179 6.51 35.21 6.57
#